data_AF-A0A960CA93-F1
#
_entry.id   AF-A0A960CA93-F1
#
_cell.length_a   1.000
_cell.length_b   1.000
_cell.length_c   1.000
_cell.angle_alpha   90.00
_cell.angle_beta   90.00
_cell.angle_gamma   90.00
#
_symmetry.space_group_name_H-M   'P 1'
#
loop_
_entity.id
_entity.type
_entity.pdbx_description
1 polymer ?
#
loop_
_entity_poly.entity_id
_entity_poly.type
_entity_poly.pdbx_seq_one_letter_code
_entity_poly.pdbx_strand_id
1 'polypeptide(L)' 'MRSFTVPYTDHQIDVDTDQRVVMLFLNAWNRQSSGVPDETYTFEALRADARLMVALTGMLAANDAAELERLVTA' A
#
# COMPACT_ATOMS: atom_id res chain seq x y z
N MET A 1 4.83 -2.24 11.10
CA MET A 1 3.96 -1.50 10.15
C MET A 1 4.79 -0.46 9.40
N ARG A 2 4.91 -0.60 8.07
CA ARG A 2 5.63 0.36 7.19
C ARG A 2 4.59 1.23 6.48
N SER A 3 4.96 2.48 6.18
CA SER A 3 4.07 3.42 5.50
C SER A 3 4.78 4.12 4.35
N PHE A 4 4.07 4.36 3.27
CA PHE A 4 4.53 5.03 2.05
C PHE A 4 3.58 6.17 1.68
N THR A 5 4.15 7.34 1.43
CA THR A 5 3.41 8.51 0.96
C THR A 5 3.35 8.49 -0.57
N VAL A 6 2.15 8.71 -1.12
CA VAL A 6 1.97 8.87 -2.57
C VAL A 6 2.31 10.33 -2.94
N PRO A 7 3.25 10.58 -3.86
CA PRO A 7 3.63 11.94 -4.23
C PRO A 7 2.46 12.76 -4.80
N TYR A 8 2.39 14.03 -4.43
CA TYR A 8 1.40 15.01 -4.92
C TYR A 8 -0.06 14.70 -4.58
N THR A 9 -0.32 13.76 -3.68
CA THR A 9 -1.66 13.45 -3.17
C THR A 9 -1.65 13.33 -1.65
N ASP A 10 -2.84 13.25 -1.06
CA ASP A 10 -3.02 12.89 0.36
C ASP A 10 -3.16 11.38 0.55
N HIS A 11 -2.79 10.57 -0.45
CA HIS A 11 -2.93 9.12 -0.37
C HIS A 11 -1.76 8.53 0.40
N GLN A 12 -2.03 7.40 1.05
CA GLN A 12 -1.04 6.69 1.82
C GLN A 12 -1.22 5.18 1.68
N ILE A 13 -0.11 4.46 1.62
CA ILE A 13 -0.10 3.01 1.58
C ILE A 13 0.58 2.51 2.85
N ASP A 14 -0.13 1.74 3.65
CA ASP A 14 0.42 1.05 4.81
C ASP A 14 0.59 -0.43 4.54
N VAL A 15 1.65 -1.00 5.12
CA VAL A 15 1.95 -2.41 5.04
C VAL A 15 2.05 -2.97 6.45
N ASP A 16 1.18 -3.93 6.73
CA ASP A 16 1.23 -4.76 7.92
C ASP A 16 1.79 -6.13 7.51
N THR A 17 3.03 -6.39 7.90
CA THR A 17 3.73 -7.66 7.62
C THR A 17 3.27 -8.80 8.51
N ASP A 18 2.75 -8.49 9.70
CA ASP A 18 2.27 -9.51 10.65
C ASP A 18 0.93 -10.06 10.18
N GLN A 19 0.06 -9.18 9.68
CA GLN A 19 -1.22 -9.56 9.05
C GLN A 19 -1.11 -9.88 7.56
N ARG A 20 0.04 -9.59 6.93
CA ARG A 20 0.33 -9.78 5.49
C ARG A 20 -0.68 -9.06 4.60
N VAL A 21 -0.97 -7.81 4.92
CA VAL A 21 -1.88 -6.94 4.18
C VAL A 21 -1.25 -5.61 3.81
N VAL A 22 -1.72 -5.05 2.70
CA VAL A 22 -1.45 -3.68 2.24
C VAL A 22 -2.76 -2.90 2.29
N MET A 23 -2.73 -1.74 2.92
CA MET A 23 -3.89 -0.88 3.13
C MET A 23 -3.69 0.45 2.39
N LEU A 24 -4.64 0.80 1.53
CA LEU A 24 -4.65 2.06 0.79
C LEU A 24 -5.63 3.03 1.45
N PHE A 25 -5.14 4.24 1.72
CA PHE A 25 -5.93 5.38 2.17
C PHE A 25 -5.87 6.42 1.06
N LEU A 26 -7.02 6.80 0.49
CA LEU A 26 -7.12 7.79 -0.59
C LEU A 26 -7.22 9.23 -0.10
N ASN A 27 -7.24 9.43 1.22
CA ASN A 27 -7.14 10.76 1.81
C ASN A 27 -6.60 10.67 3.24
N ALA A 28 -6.03 11.78 3.71
CA ALA A 28 -5.47 11.90 5.05
C ALA A 28 -6.53 11.72 6.15
N TRP A 29 -7.79 12.08 5.87
CA TRP A 29 -8.88 11.97 6.84
C TRP A 29 -9.18 10.52 7.23
N ASN A 30 -9.27 9.62 6.26
CA ASN A 30 -9.55 8.20 6.48
C ASN A 30 -8.49 7.57 7.38
N ARG A 31 -7.23 7.92 7.17
CA ARG A 31 -6.16 7.44 8.06
C ARG A 31 -6.23 8.06 9.46
N GLN A 32 -6.36 9.38 9.54
CA GLN A 32 -6.13 10.12 10.79
C GLN A 32 -7.35 10.15 11.72
N SER A 33 -8.56 10.07 11.16
CA SER A 33 -9.81 10.20 11.92
C SER A 33 -10.59 8.89 12.02
N SER A 34 -10.78 8.15 10.92
CA SER A 34 -11.53 6.88 10.97
C SER A 34 -10.63 5.67 11.25
N GLY A 35 -9.38 5.70 10.82
CA GLY A 35 -8.46 4.55 10.85
C GLY A 35 -8.87 3.42 9.90
N VAL A 36 -9.88 3.64 9.04
CA VAL A 36 -10.41 2.62 8.13
C VAL A 36 -9.82 2.86 6.73
N PRO A 37 -9.11 1.88 6.15
CA PRO A 37 -8.59 2.00 4.80
C PRO A 37 -9.69 1.95 3.75
N ASP A 38 -9.49 2.65 2.64
CA ASP A 38 -10.40 2.61 1.48
C ASP A 38 -10.32 1.24 0.80
N GLU A 39 -9.11 0.69 0.68
CA GLU A 39 -8.88 -0.64 0.11
C GLU A 39 -7.87 -1.43 0.95
N THR A 40 -8.07 -2.74 1.04
CA THR A 40 -7.14 -3.66 1.71
C THR A 40 -6.87 -4.86 0.82
N TYR A 41 -5.59 -5.13 0.56
CA TYR A 41 -5.14 -6.24 -0.26
C TYR A 41 -4.29 -7.18 0.56
N THR A 42 -4.55 -8.49 0.47
CA THR A 42 -3.66 -9.48 1.05
C THR A 42 -2.41 -9.64 0.19
N PHE A 43 -1.29 -10.01 0.79
CA PHE A 43 -0.07 -10.31 0.03
C PHE A 43 -0.31 -11.42 -0.99
N GLU A 44 -1.16 -12.41 -0.67
CA GLU A 44 -1.54 -13.46 -1.59
C GLU A 44 -2.25 -12.91 -2.83
N ALA A 45 -3.22 -12.01 -2.66
CA ALA A 45 -3.92 -11.38 -3.77
C ALA A 45 -2.97 -10.57 -4.66
N LEU A 46 -2.04 -9.82 -4.05
CA LEU A 46 -1.03 -9.04 -4.78
C LEU A 46 -0.02 -9.92 -5.53
N ARG A 47 0.34 -11.08 -4.98
CA ARG A 47 1.19 -12.06 -5.66
C ARG A 47 0.45 -12.80 -6.77
N ALA A 48 -0.84 -13.03 -6.62
CA ALA A 48 -1.68 -13.72 -7.60
C ALA A 48 -2.06 -12.82 -8.79
N ASP A 49 -2.22 -11.50 -8.57
CA ASP A 49 -2.55 -10.52 -9.60
C ASP A 49 -1.51 -9.39 -9.68
N ALA A 50 -0.62 -9.52 -10.66
CA ALA A 50 0.41 -8.51 -10.94
C ALA A 50 -0.16 -7.13 -11.28
N ARG A 51 -1.41 -7.03 -11.76
CA ARG A 51 -2.03 -5.72 -12.07
C ARG A 51 -2.28 -4.91 -10.82
N LEU A 52 -2.67 -5.56 -9.72
CA LEU A 52 -2.85 -4.90 -8.43
C LEU A 52 -1.50 -4.39 -7.90
N MET A 53 -0.46 -5.21 -8.00
CA MET A 53 0.89 -4.79 -7.61
C MET A 53 1.37 -3.57 -8.41
N VAL A 54 1.21 -3.60 -9.75
CA VAL A 54 1.58 -2.50 -10.64
C VAL A 54 0.77 -1.23 -10.36
N ALA A 55 -0.53 -1.35 -10.06
CA ALA A 55 -1.35 -0.20 -9.71
C ALA A 55 -0.85 0.48 -8.42
N LEU A 56 -0.48 -0.32 -7.41
CA LEU A 56 0.04 0.20 -6.14
C LEU A 56 1.42 0.82 -6.30
N THR A 57 2.35 0.16 -6.99
CA THR A 57 3.72 0.65 -7.16
C THR A 57 3.79 1.85 -8.11
N GLY A 58 2.89 1.93 -9.09
CA GLY A 58 2.77 3.08 -9.98
C GLY A 58 2.37 4.39 -9.28
N MET A 59 1.81 4.31 -8.07
CA MET A 59 1.54 5.48 -7.23
C MET A 59 2.78 5.97 -6.46
N LEU A 60 3.84 5.17 -6.35
CA LEU A 60 4.96 5.45 -5.45
C LEU A 60 6.18 5.99 -6.21
N ALA A 61 7.06 6.68 -5.47
CA ALA A 61 8.39 6.98 -5.95
C ALA A 61 9.19 5.67 -6.14
N ALA A 62 10.14 5.65 -7.08
CA ALA A 62 10.84 4.42 -7.50
C ALA A 62 11.43 3.59 -6.34
N ASN A 63 11.99 4.25 -5.32
CA ASN A 63 12.56 3.55 -4.16
C ASN A 63 11.47 2.91 -3.29
N ASP A 64 10.36 3.61 -3.07
CA ASP A 64 9.24 3.12 -2.26
C ASP A 64 8.46 2.02 -2.98
N ALA A 65 8.32 2.13 -4.31
CA ALA A 65 7.77 1.08 -5.16
C ALA A 65 8.57 -0.23 -5.01
N ALA A 66 9.90 -0.16 -5.15
CA ALA A 66 10.78 -1.32 -4.99
C ALA A 66 10.76 -1.89 -3.56
N GLU A 67 10.58 -1.04 -2.55
CA GLU A 67 10.40 -1.48 -1.16
C GLU A 67 9.09 -2.23 -0.97
N LEU A 68 7.99 -1.69 -1.48
CA LEU A 68 6.67 -2.32 -1.41
C LEU A 68 6.68 -3.69 -2.08
N GLU A 69 7.25 -3.81 -3.27
CA GLU A 69 7.43 -5.09 -3.98
C GLU A 69 8.20 -6.10 -3.13
N ARG A 70 9.29 -5.66 -2.49
CA ARG A 70 10.11 -6.55 -1.65
C ARG A 70 9.35 -7.03 -0.42
N LEU A 71 8.62 -6.14 0.26
CA LEU A 71 7.83 -6.51 1.43
C LEU A 71 6.72 -7.51 1.08
N VAL A 72 6.06 -7.29 -0.05
CA VAL A 72 4.98 -8.18 -0.50
C VAL A 72 5.53 -9.52 -0.97
N THR A 73 6.74 -9.60 -1.54
CA THR A 73 7.30 -10.85 -2.08
C THR A 73 8.17 -11.65 -1.11
N ALA A 74 8.61 -11.03 -0.01
CA ALA A 74 9.31 -11.72 1.09
C ALA A 74 8.45 -12.83 1.75
#